data_AF-A0A928Y2I4-F1
#
_entry.id   AF-A0A928Y2I4-F1
#
_cell.length_a   1.000
_cell.length_b   1.000
_cell.length_c   1.000
_cell.angle_alpha   90.00
_cell.angle_beta   90.00
_cell.angle_gamma   90.00
#
_symmetry.space_group_name_H-M   'P 1'
#
loop_
_entity.id
_entity.type
_entity.pdbx_description
1 polymer ?
#
loop_
_entity_poly.entity_id
_entity_poly.type
_entity_poly.pdbx_seq_one_letter_code
_entity_poly.pdbx_strand_id
1 'polypeptide(L)' 'MTERRYAAAGVDLAARSQFAKSLPGILAQARRPEFLTAAGPFSGLFRLVSAVGTPAWGGSGQRAKADGRTSG' A
#
# COMPACT_ATOMS: atom_id res chain seq x y z
N MET A 1 0.57 9.64 25.64
CA MET A 1 1.82 10.35 25.25
C MET A 1 1.87 10.80 23.79
N THR A 2 1.12 10.18 22.87
CA THR A 2 1.19 10.43 21.43
C THR A 2 0.55 11.76 21.00
N GLU A 3 -0.56 12.20 21.61
CA GLU A 3 -1.24 13.45 21.23
C GLU A 3 -0.36 14.70 21.36
N ARG A 4 0.46 14.79 22.42
CA ARG A 4 1.40 15.93 22.59
C ARG A 4 2.43 16.02 21.47
N ARG A 5 2.84 14.90 20.88
CA ARG A 5 3.79 14.89 19.76
C ARG A 5 3.16 15.37 18.46
N TYR A 6 1.89 15.06 18.24
CA TYR A 6 1.14 15.57 17.09
C TYR A 6 0.86 17.07 17.21
N ALA A 7 0.48 17.55 18.40
CA ALA A 7 0.29 18.98 18.65
C ALA A 7 1.59 19.78 18.46
N ALA A 8 2.75 19.24 18.89
CA ALA A 8 4.05 19.87 18.69
C ALA A 8 4.49 19.94 17.21
N ALA A 9 3.97 19.05 16.35
CA ALA A 9 4.18 19.09 14.91
C ALA A 9 3.19 20.03 14.18
N GLY A 10 2.37 20.79 14.93
CA GLY A 10 1.31 21.65 14.37
C GLY A 10 0.14 20.87 13.77
N VAL A 11 0.03 19.56 14.05
CA VAL A 11 -1.04 18.72 13.51
C VAL A 11 -2.27 18.88 14.41
N ASP A 12 -3.36 19.39 13.83
CA ASP A 12 -4.65 19.43 14.49
C ASP A 12 -5.28 18.03 14.55
N LEU A 13 -5.38 17.51 15.77
CA LEU A 13 -5.99 16.21 16.07
C LEU A 13 -7.52 16.21 15.90
N ALA A 14 -8.17 17.38 16.01
CA ALA A 14 -9.59 17.53 15.71
C ALA A 14 -9.84 17.38 14.21
N ALA A 15 -9.06 18.08 13.38
CA ALA A 15 -9.06 17.90 11.92
C ALA A 15 -8.75 16.45 11.52
N ARG A 16 -7.79 15.79 12.17
CA ARG A 16 -7.52 14.35 11.95
C ARG A 16 -8.76 13.49 12.19
N SER A 17 -9.47 13.72 13.30
CA SER A 17 -10.65 12.93 13.67
C SER A 17 -11.81 13.16 12.70
N GLN A 18 -11.97 14.38 12.21
CA GLN A 18 -12.95 14.70 11.19
C GLN A 18 -12.61 14.06 9.84
N PHE A 19 -11.34 14.10 9.45
CA PHE A 19 -10.86 13.44 8.24
C PHE A 19 -11.03 11.92 8.30
N ALA A 20 -10.76 11.29 9.45
CA ALA A 20 -10.98 9.86 9.63
C ALA A 20 -12.46 9.45 9.42
N LYS A 21 -13.41 10.34 9.74
CA LYS A 21 -14.85 10.10 9.51
C LYS A 21 -15.25 10.25 8.05
N SER A 22 -14.61 11.14 7.28
CA SER A 22 -14.90 11.32 5.84
C SER A 22 -14.17 10.30 4.95
N LEU A 23 -13.11 9.68 5.48
CA LEU A 23 -12.26 8.73 4.77
C LEU A 23 -13.01 7.61 4.03
N PRO A 24 -14.01 6.92 4.63
CA PRO A 24 -14.70 5.83 3.95
C PRO A 24 -15.43 6.30 2.69
N GLY A 25 -15.99 7.52 2.71
CA GLY A 25 -16.67 8.11 1.55
C GLY A 25 -15.69 8.45 0.43
N ILE A 26 -14.52 9.01 0.77
CA ILE A 26 -13.45 9.29 -0.20
C ILE A 26 -12.93 7.99 -0.81
N LEU A 27 -12.67 6.97 0.03
CA LEU A 27 -12.18 5.68 -0.45
C LEU A 27 -13.23 4.96 -1.32
N ALA A 28 -14.52 5.09 -1.02
CA ALA A 28 -15.58 4.50 -1.82
C ALA A 28 -15.59 5.05 -3.26
N GLN A 29 -15.28 6.33 -3.46
CA GLN A 29 -15.18 6.94 -4.80
C GLN A 29 -14.01 6.38 -5.61
N ALA A 30 -12.94 5.97 -4.95
CA ALA A 30 -11.76 5.39 -5.59
C ALA A 30 -11.86 3.85 -5.77
N ARG A 31 -12.96 3.21 -5.33
CA ARG A 31 -13.12 1.75 -5.47
C ARG A 31 -13.33 1.35 -6.92
N ARG A 32 -12.38 0.59 -7.44
CA ARG A 32 -12.47 -0.04 -8.74
C ARG A 32 -13.16 -1.42 -8.65
N PRO A 33 -13.66 -1.99 -9.76
CA PRO A 33 -14.32 -3.30 -9.77
C PRO A 33 -13.46 -4.46 -9.26
N GLU A 34 -12.14 -4.30 -9.25
CA GLU A 34 -11.20 -5.29 -8.73
C GLU A 34 -11.12 -5.29 -7.20
N PHE A 35 -11.67 -4.29 -6.52
CA PHE A 35 -11.67 -4.22 -5.05
C PHE A 35 -12.59 -5.27 -4.44
N LEU A 36 -12.07 -6.08 -3.52
CA LEU A 36 -12.82 -7.13 -2.86
C LEU A 36 -13.30 -6.69 -1.47
N THR A 37 -12.37 -6.27 -0.62
CA THR A 37 -12.68 -5.87 0.75
C THR A 37 -11.57 -5.02 1.35
N ALA A 38 -11.90 -4.25 2.39
CA ALA A 38 -10.91 -3.49 3.15
C ALA A 38 -10.17 -4.42 4.12
N ALA A 39 -8.85 -4.29 4.17
CA ALA A 39 -7.99 -4.96 5.15
C ALA A 39 -7.52 -4.01 6.27
N GLY A 40 -7.86 -2.71 6.17
CA GLY A 40 -7.51 -1.68 7.13
C GLY A 40 -8.00 -0.30 6.65
N PRO A 41 -7.64 0.78 7.37
CA PRO A 41 -8.14 2.13 7.08
C PRO A 41 -7.76 2.64 5.69
N PHE A 42 -6.61 2.20 5.17
CA PHE A 42 -6.10 2.57 3.84
C PHE A 42 -5.70 1.36 2.99
N SER A 43 -5.85 0.15 3.52
CA SER A 43 -5.46 -1.07 2.83
C SER A 43 -6.69 -1.86 2.39
N GLY A 44 -6.56 -2.51 1.24
CA GLY A 44 -7.63 -3.28 0.62
C GLY A 44 -7.08 -4.48 -0.12
N LEU A 45 -7.89 -5.52 -0.19
CA LEU A 45 -7.64 -6.67 -1.04
C LEU A 45 -8.23 -6.39 -2.42
N PHE A 46 -7.43 -6.66 -3.44
CA PHE A 46 -7.80 -6.48 -4.83
C PHE A 46 -7.59 -7.77 -5.58
N ARG A 47 -8.54 -8.11 -6.44
CA ARG A 47 -8.41 -9.22 -7.38
C ARG A 47 -7.45 -8.80 -8.48
N LEU A 48 -6.36 -9.55 -8.64
CA LEU A 48 -5.50 -9.37 -9.81
C LEU A 48 -6.25 -9.92 -11.04
N VAL A 49 -6.74 -9.03 -11.89
CA VAL A 49 -7.29 -9.45 -13.18
C VAL A 49 -6.09 -9.80 -14.07
N SER A 50 -5.84 -11.10 -14.22
CA SER A 50 -4.88 -11.60 -15.20
C SER A 50 -5.47 -11.34 -16.59
N ALA A 51 -5.24 -10.14 -17.13
CA ALA A 51 -5.15 -10.04 -18.58
C ALA A 51 -3.93 -10.88 -18.95
N VAL A 52 -4.10 -11.83 -19.87
CA VAL A 52 -2.95 -12.45 -20.53
C VAL A 52 -2.12 -11.29 -21.11
N GLY A 53 -1.00 -10.97 -20.45
CA GLY A 53 -0.38 -9.65 -20.57
C GLY A 53 0.31 -9.24 -19.28
N THR A 54 1.40 -9.96 -18.99
CA THR A 54 2.42 -9.71 -17.97
C THR A 54 2.54 -8.23 -17.57
N PRO A 55 2.40 -7.85 -16.29
CA PRO A 55 2.89 -6.55 -15.86
C PRO A 55 4.41 -6.57 -15.98
N ALA A 56 4.99 -5.64 -16.74
CA ALA A 56 6.42 -5.38 -16.77
C ALA A 56 6.84 -4.79 -15.42
N TRP A 57 6.90 -5.62 -14.38
CA TRP A 57 7.56 -5.26 -13.15
C TRP A 57 9.06 -5.34 -13.41
N GLY A 58 9.65 -4.18 -13.74
CA GLY A 58 11.08 -3.97 -13.88
C GLY A 58 11.78 -4.13 -12.53
N GLY A 59 11.87 -5.36 -12.04
CA GLY A 59 12.69 -5.74 -10.91
C GLY A 59 14.14 -5.87 -11.35
N SER A 60 14.83 -4.73 -11.51
CA SER A 60 16.30 -4.73 -11.55
C SER A 60 16.81 -5.07 -10.15
N GLY A 61 16.96 -6.35 -9.84
CA GLY A 61 17.25 -6.74 -8.46
C GLY A 61 17.52 -8.21 -8.19
N GLN A 62 18.06 -8.98 -9.15
CA GLN A 62 18.80 -10.18 -8.78
C GLN A 62 20.17 -10.17 -9.44
N ARG A 63 21.14 -9.74 -8.61
CA ARG A 63 22.58 -9.92 -8.83
C ARG A 63 22.84 -11.38 -9.18
N ALA A 64 23.44 -11.59 -10.35
CA ALA A 64 24.13 -12.81 -10.71
C ALA A 64 25.06 -13.23 -9.56
N LYS A 65 24.90 -14.46 -9.05
CA LYS A 65 25.96 -15.13 -8.31
C LYS A 65 26.69 -16.02 -9.32
N ALA A 66 27.89 -15.57 -9.66
CA ALA A 66 28.75 -16.15 -10.66
C ALA A 66 29.10 -17.61 -10.39
N ASP A 67 29.30 -18.32 -11.50
CA ASP A 67 29.90 -19.64 -11.62
C ASP A 67 31.23 -19.80 -10.88
N GLY A 68 31.47 -21.05 -10.46
CA GLY A 68 32.79 -21.65 -10.48
C GLY A 68 33.36 -22.10 -9.14
N ARG A 69 33.30 -23.42 -8.85
CA ARG A 69 34.49 -24.31 -8.86
C ARG A 69 34.23 -25.73 -8.28
N THR A 70 34.71 -26.71 -9.07
CA THR A 70 35.50 -27.91 -8.72
C THR A 70 34.88 -29.12 -8.00
N SER A 71 34.93 -30.24 -8.75
CA SER A 71 35.46 -31.57 -8.41
C SER A 71 34.55 -32.59 -7.72
N GLY A 72 34.30 -33.67 -8.46
CA GLY A 72 33.94 -35.01 -8.02
C GLY A 72 34.26 -35.97 -9.16
#